data_AF-A0A955XKA4-F1
#
_entry.id   AF-A0A955XKA4-F1
#
_cell.length_a   1.000
_cell.length_b   1.000
_cell.length_c   1.000
_cell.angle_alpha   90.00
_cell.angle_beta   90.00
_cell.angle_gamma   90.00
#
_symmetry.space_group_name_H-M   'P 1'
#
loop_
_entity.id
_entity.type
_entity.pdbx_description
1 polymer ?
#
loop_
_entity_poly.entity_id
_entity_poly.type
_entity_poly.pdbx_seq_one_letter_code
_entity_poly.pdbx_strand_id
1 'polypeptide(L)'
;MRHLLRCLIALALLVGAAHAHSTLDFVEHLFGASNVHAIAGHGRLAVGVSAAGELTVLAWPNASQTDQLGYITSNAFEARDLPRFGAPEAAGAFLGLVVEDGAGARAVRWLRADAGWAIDQRYADDGANVETVYAADDLTVTVTDAVDPVEAGAADRLVRHVRVERAAGADVAAVWLLVYANLSPSPPNNRVPELPVVDWAYDGRNDFAALWDAAAGAVVHFHPDDQNIRDGVPSLLAPPAIDFGALGAQLRAGAPDGATLAGLAADLDAAYAPGAYLALTTVPAPDQ
;
A
#
# COMPACT_ATOMS: atom_id res chain seq x y z
N MET A 1 -22.91 40.60 -49.45
CA MET A 1 -23.54 39.66 -48.49
C MET A 1 -22.61 38.47 -48.32
N ARG A 2 -22.27 38.18 -47.06
CA ARG A 2 -21.64 36.97 -46.51
C ARG A 2 -20.10 36.88 -46.44
N HIS A 3 -19.62 37.42 -45.32
CA HIS A 3 -18.65 36.85 -44.34
C HIS A 3 -17.30 36.36 -44.91
N LEU A 4 -16.15 37.02 -44.71
CA LEU A 4 -15.67 37.74 -43.53
C LEU A 4 -15.88 36.92 -42.25
N LEU A 5 -15.27 35.73 -42.23
CA LEU A 5 -15.03 34.93 -41.01
C LEU A 5 -13.59 34.38 -41.07
N ARG A 6 -12.63 35.31 -41.09
CA ARG A 6 -11.25 35.04 -40.70
C ARG A 6 -11.25 34.98 -39.17
N CYS A 7 -11.61 33.83 -38.61
CA CYS A 7 -11.12 33.45 -37.28
C CYS A 7 -9.61 33.25 -37.47
N LEU A 8 -8.73 34.20 -37.12
CA LEU A 8 -8.41 34.50 -35.73
C LEU A 8 -8.41 33.21 -34.90
N ILE A 9 -7.63 32.23 -35.36
CA ILE A 9 -6.86 31.40 -34.43
C ILE A 9 -5.93 32.38 -33.73
N ALA A 10 -6.48 33.05 -32.72
CA ALA A 10 -5.71 33.66 -31.68
C ALA A 10 -4.89 32.51 -31.09
N LEU A 11 -3.65 32.42 -31.58
CA LEU A 11 -2.55 31.82 -30.87
C LEU A 11 -2.46 32.64 -29.57
N ALA A 12 -3.30 32.30 -28.60
CA ALA A 12 -3.10 32.63 -27.23
C ALA A 12 -1.84 31.85 -26.84
N LEU A 13 -0.70 32.44 -27.16
CA LEU A 13 0.52 32.28 -26.38
C LEU A 13 0.09 32.63 -24.96
N LEU A 14 -0.33 31.60 -24.24
CA LEU A 14 -0.35 31.59 -22.80
C LEU A 14 1.07 31.97 -22.42
N VAL A 15 1.27 33.26 -22.13
CA VAL A 15 2.33 33.73 -21.27
C VAL A 15 1.98 33.22 -19.88
N GLY A 16 2.02 31.89 -19.72
CA GLY A 16 2.21 31.29 -18.42
C GLY A 16 3.57 31.79 -17.98
N ALA A 17 3.65 32.36 -16.78
CA ALA A 17 4.94 32.59 -16.15
C ALA A 17 5.75 31.30 -16.32
N ALA A 18 6.92 31.39 -16.93
CA ALA A 18 7.86 30.28 -16.99
C ALA A 18 8.18 29.94 -15.53
N HIS A 19 7.46 28.96 -14.99
CA HIS A 19 7.77 28.41 -13.68
C HIS A 19 9.07 27.66 -13.90
N ALA A 20 10.14 28.21 -13.34
CA ALA A 20 11.44 27.59 -13.37
C ALA A 20 11.30 26.18 -12.77
N HIS A 21 11.52 25.17 -13.62
CA HIS A 21 11.73 23.77 -13.27
C HIS A 21 10.76 23.20 -12.23
N SER A 22 9.67 22.55 -12.69
CA SER A 22 9.14 21.48 -11.85
C SER A 22 10.26 20.47 -11.63
N THR A 23 10.52 20.13 -10.38
CA THR A 23 11.37 18.98 -10.02
C THR A 23 10.78 17.66 -10.53
N LEU A 24 9.51 17.69 -10.96
CA LEU A 24 8.80 16.62 -11.64
C LEU A 24 9.14 16.55 -13.12
N ASP A 25 9.39 15.33 -13.60
CA ASP A 25 9.49 15.04 -15.03
C ASP A 25 8.10 14.83 -15.69
N PHE A 26 8.09 14.58 -17.00
CA PHE A 26 6.85 14.35 -17.74
C PHE A 26 6.07 13.11 -17.26
N VAL A 27 6.77 12.07 -16.80
CA VAL A 27 6.16 10.83 -16.30
C VAL A 27 5.43 11.13 -14.99
N GLU A 28 6.06 11.88 -14.09
CA GLU A 28 5.44 12.28 -12.82
C GLU A 28 4.23 13.22 -13.01
N HIS A 29 4.23 14.08 -14.04
CA HIS A 29 3.05 14.88 -14.41
C HIS A 29 1.89 14.04 -14.96
N LEU A 30 2.19 12.89 -15.56
CA LEU A 30 1.17 12.02 -16.14
C LEU A 30 0.62 11.03 -15.10
N PHE A 31 1.48 10.53 -14.21
CA PHE A 31 1.16 9.38 -13.35
C PHE A 31 1.26 9.66 -11.85
N GLY A 32 1.77 10.83 -11.45
CA GLY A 32 1.98 11.20 -10.05
C GLY A 32 3.46 11.16 -9.65
N ALA A 33 3.82 11.96 -8.66
CA ALA A 33 5.19 12.01 -8.15
C ALA A 33 5.57 10.74 -7.37
N SER A 34 6.78 10.22 -7.58
CA SER A 34 7.22 8.97 -6.95
C SER A 34 7.65 9.20 -5.49
N ASN A 35 6.84 8.78 -4.51
CA ASN A 35 7.21 8.84 -3.08
C ASN A 35 8.00 7.58 -2.63
N VAL A 36 9.16 7.36 -3.25
CA VAL A 36 10.07 6.26 -2.90
C VAL A 36 11.44 6.84 -2.56
N HIS A 37 11.94 6.52 -1.37
CA HIS A 37 13.27 6.92 -0.89
C HIS A 37 14.25 5.75 -0.89
N ALA A 38 13.76 4.55 -0.54
CA ALA A 38 14.54 3.33 -0.55
C ALA A 38 13.74 2.16 -1.15
N ILE A 39 14.46 1.15 -1.64
CA ILE A 39 13.89 -0.06 -2.22
C ILE A 39 14.58 -1.29 -1.63
N ALA A 40 13.81 -2.33 -1.33
CA ALA A 40 14.29 -3.67 -0.99
C ALA A 40 13.60 -4.74 -1.87
N GLY A 41 14.25 -5.87 -2.15
CA GLY A 41 13.65 -6.93 -2.97
C GLY A 41 14.59 -8.07 -3.37
N HIS A 42 14.01 -9.17 -3.88
CA HIS A 42 14.75 -10.36 -4.36
C HIS A 42 14.30 -10.81 -5.77
N GLY A 43 13.94 -9.86 -6.63
CA GLY A 43 13.55 -10.10 -8.03
C GLY A 43 12.13 -10.61 -8.26
N ARG A 44 11.58 -11.39 -7.32
CA ARG A 44 10.16 -11.81 -7.29
C ARG A 44 9.26 -10.87 -6.48
N LEU A 45 9.83 -10.17 -5.50
CA LEU A 45 9.15 -9.17 -4.69
C LEU A 45 10.04 -7.92 -4.65
N ALA A 46 9.43 -6.75 -4.86
CA ALA A 46 10.09 -5.47 -4.70
C ALA A 46 9.20 -4.53 -3.89
N VAL A 47 9.80 -3.84 -2.94
CA VAL A 47 9.11 -2.98 -1.98
C VAL A 47 9.74 -1.60 -2.02
N GLY A 48 8.92 -0.58 -2.24
CA GLY A 48 9.31 0.83 -2.15
C GLY A 48 8.92 1.39 -0.79
N VAL A 49 9.87 2.09 -0.14
CA VAL A 49 9.69 2.72 1.16
C VAL A 49 9.90 4.23 1.01
N SER A 50 8.95 5.03 1.49
CA SER A 50 9.09 6.49 1.53
C SER A 50 10.14 6.93 2.56
N ALA A 51 10.54 8.21 2.50
CA ALA A 51 11.47 8.78 3.49
C ALA A 51 10.89 8.78 4.92
N ALA A 52 9.57 8.64 5.06
CA ALA A 52 8.88 8.53 6.33
C ALA A 52 8.68 7.07 6.79
N GLY A 53 9.20 6.08 6.04
CA GLY A 53 9.09 4.65 6.36
C GLY A 53 7.75 3.98 6.05
N GLU A 54 6.87 4.67 5.31
CA GLU A 54 5.66 4.08 4.74
C GLU A 54 6.00 3.22 3.53
N LEU A 55 5.36 2.06 3.38
CA LEU A 55 5.41 1.30 2.12
C LEU A 55 4.57 2.04 1.08
N THR A 56 5.15 2.29 -0.08
CA THR A 56 4.53 3.04 -1.18
C THR A 56 4.52 2.27 -2.49
N VAL A 57 5.21 1.14 -2.56
CA VAL A 57 5.18 0.18 -3.68
C VAL A 57 5.29 -1.23 -3.11
N LEU A 58 4.48 -2.16 -3.62
CA LEU A 58 4.59 -3.60 -3.33
C LEU A 58 4.43 -4.40 -4.63
N ALA A 59 5.49 -4.48 -5.44
CA ALA A 59 5.44 -5.15 -6.74
C ALA A 59 5.69 -6.66 -6.63
N TRP A 60 4.75 -7.45 -7.15
CA TRP A 60 4.79 -8.92 -7.16
C TRP A 60 4.04 -9.45 -8.40
N PRO A 61 4.43 -10.60 -9.01
CA PRO A 61 5.51 -11.55 -8.70
C PRO A 61 6.88 -11.19 -9.28
N ASN A 62 7.07 -9.94 -9.72
CA ASN A 62 8.38 -9.35 -9.99
C ASN A 62 8.28 -7.83 -10.01
N ALA A 63 9.44 -7.17 -10.05
CA ALA A 63 9.56 -5.71 -10.02
C ALA A 63 8.93 -4.96 -11.21
N SER A 64 8.48 -5.66 -12.26
CA SER A 64 7.85 -5.07 -13.45
C SER A 64 6.40 -5.53 -13.63
N GLN A 65 5.84 -6.22 -12.64
CA GLN A 65 4.44 -6.64 -12.61
C GLN A 65 3.66 -5.79 -11.61
N THR A 66 2.51 -6.30 -11.21
CA THR A 66 1.46 -5.51 -10.59
C THR A 66 1.85 -5.03 -9.20
N ASP A 67 1.59 -3.75 -8.93
CA ASP A 67 1.61 -3.22 -7.58
C ASP A 67 0.44 -3.83 -6.79
N GLN A 68 0.75 -4.36 -5.61
CA GLN A 68 -0.20 -5.00 -4.72
C GLN A 68 -0.66 -4.04 -3.61
N LEU A 69 -0.38 -2.74 -3.77
CA LEU A 69 -0.61 -1.71 -2.77
C LEU A 69 -1.35 -0.52 -3.37
N GLY A 70 -2.41 -0.07 -2.72
CA GLY A 70 -3.10 1.16 -3.10
C GLY A 70 -2.31 2.40 -2.68
N TYR A 71 -1.45 2.91 -3.56
CA TYR A 71 -0.68 4.15 -3.34
C TYR A 71 -0.61 5.03 -4.59
N ILE A 72 -1.43 6.09 -4.63
CA ILE A 72 -1.45 7.06 -5.73
C ILE A 72 -1.15 8.44 -5.18
N THR A 73 -0.18 9.12 -5.77
CA THR A 73 0.24 10.48 -5.42
C THR A 73 -0.42 11.52 -6.33
N SER A 74 -0.27 12.79 -5.98
CA SER A 74 -0.68 13.89 -6.85
C SER A 74 0.23 13.99 -8.06
N ASN A 75 -0.35 14.38 -9.20
CA ASN A 75 0.36 14.78 -10.41
C ASN A 75 0.34 16.30 -10.63
N ALA A 76 -0.02 17.07 -9.60
CA ALA A 76 0.07 18.53 -9.64
C ALA A 76 1.54 19.00 -9.64
N PHE A 77 1.81 20.22 -10.12
CA PHE A 77 3.18 20.76 -10.24
C PHE A 77 3.92 20.82 -8.90
N GLU A 78 3.17 21.03 -7.82
CA GLU A 78 3.61 21.13 -6.44
C GLU A 78 3.54 19.79 -5.69
N ALA A 79 3.31 18.65 -6.36
CA ALA A 79 3.09 17.37 -5.69
C ALA A 79 4.18 17.04 -4.66
N ARG A 80 5.46 17.25 -4.98
CA ARG A 80 6.59 17.02 -4.05
C ARG A 80 6.60 17.91 -2.80
N ASP A 81 5.90 19.04 -2.82
CA ASP A 81 5.77 19.95 -1.68
C ASP A 81 4.58 19.56 -0.78
N LEU A 82 3.70 18.67 -1.25
CA LEU A 82 2.56 18.18 -0.49
C LEU A 82 2.99 17.04 0.45
N PRO A 83 2.35 16.90 1.63
CA PRO A 83 2.50 15.72 2.47
C PRO A 83 2.29 14.43 1.67
N ARG A 84 3.21 13.47 1.80
CA ARG A 84 3.17 12.18 1.08
C ARG A 84 3.04 12.32 -0.45
N PHE A 85 3.53 13.43 -0.97
CA PHE A 85 3.40 13.87 -2.34
C PHE A 85 1.94 13.97 -2.85
N GLY A 86 1.02 14.28 -1.93
CA GLY A 86 -0.41 14.40 -2.20
C GLY A 86 -1.19 13.08 -2.13
N ALA A 87 -0.56 11.97 -1.73
CA ALA A 87 -1.27 10.72 -1.50
C ALA A 87 -2.27 10.85 -0.32
N PRO A 88 -3.44 10.19 -0.39
CA PRO A 88 -4.39 10.12 0.73
C PRO A 88 -3.74 9.59 2.02
N GLU A 89 -4.26 9.98 3.18
CA GLU A 89 -3.76 9.52 4.48
C GLU A 89 -3.83 8.00 4.64
N ALA A 90 -4.80 7.36 4.01
CA ALA A 90 -5.00 5.91 4.00
C ALA A 90 -4.27 5.19 2.85
N ALA A 91 -3.41 5.87 2.08
CA ALA A 91 -2.63 5.22 1.03
C ALA A 91 -1.47 4.39 1.63
N GLY A 92 -1.14 3.28 0.97
CA GLY A 92 0.03 2.47 1.31
C GLY A 92 -0.14 1.59 2.53
N ALA A 93 1.00 1.21 3.12
CA ALA A 93 1.04 0.45 4.36
C ALA A 93 2.05 1.03 5.34
N PHE A 94 1.63 1.19 6.59
CA PHE A 94 2.41 1.86 7.63
C PHE A 94 2.09 1.28 9.00
N LEU A 95 2.97 1.56 9.95
CA LEU A 95 2.89 1.05 11.31
C LEU A 95 2.47 2.17 12.25
N GLY A 96 1.87 1.78 13.36
CA GLY A 96 1.58 2.66 14.49
C GLY A 96 1.78 1.93 15.80
N LEU A 97 1.75 2.68 16.88
CA LEU A 97 1.77 2.15 18.24
C LEU A 97 0.50 2.58 18.96
N VAL A 98 -0.14 1.67 19.68
CA VAL A 98 -1.01 2.05 20.81
C VAL A 98 -0.09 2.16 22.01
N VAL A 99 -0.03 3.33 22.64
CA VAL A 99 0.81 3.59 23.82
C VAL A 99 -0.11 3.83 25.01
N GLU A 100 0.12 3.10 26.09
CA GLU A 100 -0.56 3.28 27.38
C GLU A 100 0.38 3.95 28.37
N ASP A 101 -0.09 5.02 29.03
CA ASP A 101 0.66 5.73 30.08
C ASP A 101 0.51 5.05 31.46
N GLY A 102 1.24 5.54 32.47
CA GLY A 102 1.17 5.01 33.83
C GLY A 102 -0.19 5.19 34.52
N ALA A 103 -1.08 6.03 33.98
CA ALA A 103 -2.45 6.20 34.44
C ALA A 103 -3.46 5.28 33.70
N GLY A 104 -2.99 4.54 32.69
CA GLY A 104 -3.80 3.64 31.87
C GLY A 104 -4.50 4.32 30.68
N ALA A 105 -4.18 5.58 30.36
CA ALA A 105 -4.73 6.25 29.19
C ALA A 105 -4.00 5.77 27.92
N ARG A 106 -4.76 5.54 26.84
CA ARG A 106 -4.24 5.00 25.58
C ARG A 106 -4.32 6.03 24.46
N ALA A 107 -3.25 6.12 23.67
CA ALA A 107 -3.21 6.93 22.46
C ALA A 107 -2.58 6.16 21.30
N VAL A 108 -3.07 6.40 20.08
CA VAL A 108 -2.45 5.90 18.85
C VAL A 108 -1.40 6.90 18.40
N ARG A 109 -0.19 6.40 18.11
CA ARG A 109 0.91 7.16 17.52
C ARG A 109 1.33 6.48 16.22
N TRP A 110 0.92 7.04 15.09
CA TRP A 110 1.35 6.54 13.79
C TRP A 110 2.83 6.85 13.58
N LEU A 111 3.57 5.91 12.97
CA LEU A 111 4.98 6.10 12.62
C LEU A 111 5.04 6.89 11.30
N ARG A 112 4.84 8.20 11.41
CA ARG A 112 4.72 9.14 10.27
C ARG A 112 5.37 10.48 10.59
N ALA A 113 5.80 11.19 9.54
CA ALA A 113 6.47 12.49 9.67
C ALA A 113 5.59 13.57 10.33
N ASP A 114 4.26 13.49 10.18
CA ASP A 114 3.28 14.41 10.76
C ASP A 114 2.90 14.07 12.21
N ALA A 115 3.46 13.00 12.79
CA ALA A 115 3.11 12.49 14.13
C ALA A 115 4.17 12.80 15.22
N GLY A 116 5.02 13.80 14.99
CA GLY A 116 5.96 14.31 16.01
C GLY A 116 7.21 13.44 16.21
N TRP A 117 7.55 12.60 15.24
CA TRP A 117 8.78 11.81 15.24
C TRP A 117 9.90 12.55 14.50
N ALA A 118 11.12 12.48 15.04
CA ALA A 118 12.32 12.68 14.23
C ALA A 118 12.59 11.37 13.48
N ILE A 119 12.70 11.44 12.15
CA ILE A 119 12.83 10.26 11.28
C ILE A 119 14.20 10.27 10.61
N ASP A 120 14.92 9.16 10.71
CA ASP A 120 16.16 8.89 9.98
C ASP A 120 16.02 7.56 9.24
N GLN A 121 16.39 7.52 7.95
CA GLN A 121 16.31 6.31 7.13
C GLN A 121 17.65 6.04 6.45
N ARG A 122 18.05 4.78 6.47
CA ARG A 122 19.30 4.30 5.85
C ARG A 122 19.14 2.87 5.39
N TYR A 123 20.05 2.42 4.53
CA TYR A 123 20.28 0.99 4.37
C TYR A 123 21.02 0.45 5.60
N ALA A 124 20.61 -0.72 6.07
CA ALA A 124 21.30 -1.45 7.10
C ALA A 124 22.71 -1.85 6.61
N ASP A 125 23.54 -2.36 7.52
CA ASP A 125 24.95 -2.70 7.22
C ASP A 125 25.10 -3.82 6.18
N ASP A 126 24.03 -4.57 5.90
CA ASP A 126 23.95 -5.55 4.81
C ASP A 126 23.77 -4.93 3.41
N GLY A 127 23.46 -3.63 3.34
CA GLY A 127 23.22 -2.89 2.10
C GLY A 127 21.95 -3.25 1.34
N ALA A 128 21.06 -4.08 1.92
CA ALA A 128 19.85 -4.58 1.27
C ALA A 128 18.58 -4.23 2.04
N ASN A 129 18.64 -4.29 3.38
CA ASN A 129 17.50 -3.98 4.24
C ASN A 129 17.41 -2.48 4.49
N VAL A 130 16.18 -1.97 4.56
CA VAL A 130 15.93 -0.55 4.84
C VAL A 130 15.62 -0.40 6.32
N GLU A 131 16.41 0.41 7.03
CA GLU A 131 16.18 0.76 8.42
C GLU A 131 15.61 2.17 8.52
N THR A 132 14.46 2.31 9.17
CA THR A 132 13.88 3.62 9.53
C THR A 132 13.80 3.73 11.05
N VAL A 133 14.40 4.79 11.60
CA VAL A 133 14.38 5.11 13.03
C VAL A 133 13.44 6.28 13.26
N TYR A 134 12.50 6.10 14.17
CA TYR A 134 11.56 7.12 14.65
C TYR A 134 11.91 7.44 16.10
N ALA A 135 12.32 8.67 16.38
CA ALA A 135 12.71 9.10 17.71
C ALA A 135 11.75 10.18 18.26
N ALA A 136 11.34 9.99 19.51
CA ALA A 136 10.64 10.96 20.34
C ALA A 136 11.25 10.96 21.76
N ASP A 137 10.85 11.90 22.62
CA ASP A 137 11.43 12.04 23.96
C ASP A 137 11.21 10.80 24.86
N ASP A 138 10.14 10.05 24.61
CA ASP A 138 9.70 8.91 25.43
C ASP A 138 9.98 7.54 24.80
N LEU A 139 10.05 7.47 23.47
CA LEU A 139 10.18 6.24 22.69
C LEU A 139 11.14 6.42 21.50
N THR A 140 11.91 5.37 21.24
CA THR A 140 12.60 5.16 19.95
C THR A 140 12.05 3.90 19.31
N VAL A 141 11.68 3.98 18.04
CA VAL A 141 11.21 2.84 17.24
C VAL A 141 12.14 2.64 16.06
N THR A 142 12.67 1.44 15.89
CA THR A 142 13.43 1.05 14.70
C THR A 142 12.61 0.04 13.93
N VAL A 143 12.36 0.33 12.65
CA VAL A 143 11.71 -0.57 11.70
C VAL A 143 12.75 -0.98 10.66
N THR A 144 12.98 -2.28 10.53
CA THR A 144 13.81 -2.85 9.47
C THR A 144 12.91 -3.59 8.47
N ASP A 145 12.81 -3.05 7.26
CA ASP A 145 12.10 -3.65 6.13
C ASP A 145 13.06 -4.57 5.36
N ALA A 146 12.78 -5.88 5.41
CA ALA A 146 13.60 -6.92 4.81
C ALA A 146 12.75 -7.81 3.90
N VAL A 147 13.24 -8.08 2.69
CA VAL A 147 12.57 -8.96 1.73
C VAL A 147 13.32 -10.30 1.74
N ASP A 148 12.74 -11.29 2.43
CA ASP A 148 13.42 -12.55 2.75
C ASP A 148 13.78 -13.32 1.48
N PRO A 149 15.02 -13.80 1.30
CA PRO A 149 15.33 -14.71 0.21
C PRO A 149 14.60 -16.03 0.45
N VAL A 150 13.63 -16.34 -0.39
CA VAL A 150 12.81 -17.55 -0.25
C VAL A 150 13.21 -18.64 -1.25
N GLU A 151 13.16 -19.89 -0.80
CA GLU A 151 13.37 -21.06 -1.67
C GLU A 151 12.30 -21.13 -2.76
N ALA A 152 12.63 -21.81 -3.87
CA ALA A 152 11.67 -22.03 -4.93
C ALA A 152 10.43 -22.78 -4.40
N GLY A 153 9.24 -22.23 -4.65
CA GLY A 153 7.97 -22.79 -4.17
C GLY A 153 7.51 -22.27 -2.80
N ALA A 154 8.33 -21.50 -2.09
CA ALA A 154 7.86 -20.76 -0.92
C ALA A 154 7.20 -19.43 -1.33
N ALA A 155 6.28 -18.96 -0.48
CA ALA A 155 5.66 -17.64 -0.60
C ALA A 155 6.72 -16.55 -0.44
N ASP A 156 6.66 -15.50 -1.27
CA ASP A 156 7.52 -14.33 -1.16
C ASP A 156 7.13 -13.50 0.07
N ARG A 157 8.11 -12.96 0.82
CA ARG A 157 7.85 -12.34 2.12
C ARG A 157 8.56 -11.01 2.27
N LEU A 158 7.79 -10.00 2.67
CA LEU A 158 8.30 -8.80 3.31
C LEU A 158 8.16 -8.98 4.83
N VAL A 159 9.28 -8.89 5.54
CA VAL A 159 9.35 -8.86 7.00
C VAL A 159 9.62 -7.43 7.44
N ARG A 160 8.75 -6.90 8.29
CA ARG A 160 8.96 -5.61 8.97
C ARG A 160 9.32 -5.89 10.42
N HIS A 161 10.61 -5.90 10.74
CA HIS A 161 11.06 -6.13 12.11
C HIS A 161 10.98 -4.82 12.90
N VAL A 162 10.22 -4.80 13.99
CA VAL A 162 10.00 -3.61 14.81
C VAL A 162 10.66 -3.78 16.18
N ARG A 163 11.57 -2.86 16.52
CA ARG A 163 12.14 -2.72 17.86
C ARG A 163 11.62 -1.43 18.48
N VAL A 164 11.07 -1.52 19.69
CA VAL A 164 10.61 -0.36 20.47
C VAL A 164 11.45 -0.25 21.73
N GLU A 165 12.02 0.92 21.96
CA GLU A 165 12.82 1.24 23.14
C GLU A 165 12.17 2.39 23.90
N ARG A 166 11.98 2.19 25.21
CA ARG A 166 11.45 3.21 26.11
C ARG A 166 12.59 4.00 26.75
N ALA A 167 12.50 5.33 26.71
CA ALA A 167 13.45 6.19 27.40
C ALA A 167 13.38 5.99 28.92
N ALA A 168 14.52 6.18 29.60
CA ALA A 168 14.58 6.05 31.06
C ALA A 168 13.69 7.11 31.73
N GLY A 169 12.75 6.66 32.57
CA GLY A 169 11.82 7.54 33.28
C GLY A 169 10.61 8.01 32.45
N ALA A 170 10.46 7.55 31.20
CA ALA A 170 9.27 7.84 30.41
C ALA A 170 8.01 7.20 31.01
N ASP A 171 6.90 7.94 30.97
CA ASP A 171 5.58 7.50 31.44
C ASP A 171 4.87 6.63 30.40
N VAL A 172 5.48 5.50 30.07
CA VAL A 172 4.93 4.50 29.15
C VAL A 172 4.85 3.16 29.87
N ALA A 173 3.63 2.67 30.10
CA ALA A 173 3.35 1.42 30.79
C ALA A 173 3.32 0.22 29.83
N ALA A 174 2.71 0.38 28.66
CA ALA A 174 2.58 -0.67 27.66
C ALA A 174 2.54 -0.11 26.23
N VAL A 175 2.91 -0.96 25.26
CA VAL A 175 2.88 -0.64 23.83
C VAL A 175 2.34 -1.83 23.05
N TRP A 176 1.44 -1.59 22.11
CA TRP A 176 0.99 -2.57 21.12
C TRP A 176 1.33 -2.07 19.72
N LEU A 177 1.76 -2.98 18.85
CA LEU A 177 1.96 -2.69 17.44
C LEU A 177 0.61 -2.66 16.72
N LEU A 178 0.39 -1.63 15.92
CA LEU A 178 -0.74 -1.49 15.01
C LEU A 178 -0.21 -1.50 13.57
N VAL A 179 -0.85 -2.29 12.71
CA VAL A 179 -0.52 -2.35 11.28
C VAL A 179 -1.70 -1.81 10.50
N TYR A 180 -1.43 -0.87 9.60
CA TYR A 180 -2.37 -0.46 8.57
C TYR A 180 -1.80 -0.85 7.21
N ALA A 181 -2.64 -1.45 6.36
CA ALA A 181 -2.25 -1.78 5.00
C ALA A 181 -3.45 -1.63 4.05
N ASN A 182 -3.34 -0.71 3.10
CA ASN A 182 -4.28 -0.57 2.00
C ASN A 182 -3.82 -1.48 0.84
N LEU A 183 -3.92 -2.79 1.04
CA LEU A 183 -3.52 -3.77 0.03
C LEU A 183 -4.50 -3.78 -1.14
N SER A 184 -3.96 -4.07 -2.31
CA SER A 184 -4.65 -4.12 -3.60
C SER A 184 -4.22 -5.40 -4.31
N PRO A 185 -4.54 -6.62 -3.79
CA PRO A 185 -4.16 -7.86 -4.44
C PRO A 185 -4.63 -7.85 -5.90
N SER A 186 -3.72 -8.10 -6.82
CA SER A 186 -4.03 -8.08 -8.24
C SER A 186 -3.34 -9.25 -8.93
N PRO A 187 -4.11 -10.20 -9.49
CA PRO A 187 -3.55 -11.40 -10.07
C PRO A 187 -2.76 -11.08 -11.35
N PRO A 188 -1.76 -11.90 -11.74
CA PRO A 188 -0.87 -11.60 -12.87
C PRO A 188 -1.56 -11.45 -14.24
N ASN A 189 -2.79 -11.95 -14.36
CA ASN A 189 -3.62 -11.82 -15.56
C ASN A 189 -4.49 -10.55 -15.58
N ASN A 190 -4.59 -9.80 -14.48
CA ASN A 190 -5.36 -8.56 -14.38
C ASN A 190 -4.58 -7.37 -14.96
N ARG A 191 -4.31 -7.44 -16.27
CA ARG A 191 -3.56 -6.42 -17.01
C ARG A 191 -3.97 -6.41 -18.48
N VAL A 192 -3.91 -5.23 -19.08
CA VAL A 192 -4.03 -5.07 -20.54
C VAL A 192 -2.62 -5.09 -21.14
N PRO A 193 -2.29 -6.06 -22.01
CA PRO A 193 -0.99 -6.09 -22.67
C PRO A 193 -0.65 -4.76 -23.35
N GLU A 194 0.60 -4.32 -23.20
CA GLU A 194 1.14 -3.09 -23.81
C GLU A 194 0.55 -1.77 -23.27
N LEU A 195 -0.33 -1.83 -22.26
CA LEU A 195 -0.92 -0.66 -21.62
C LEU A 195 -0.59 -0.64 -20.11
N PRO A 196 0.56 -0.04 -19.71
CA PRO A 196 1.08 -0.03 -18.34
C PRO A 196 0.37 1.03 -17.47
N VAL A 197 -0.95 1.09 -17.59
CA VAL A 197 -1.82 2.05 -16.89
C VAL A 197 -2.86 1.31 -16.04
N VAL A 198 -3.18 0.08 -16.41
CA VAL A 198 -4.32 -0.65 -15.83
C VAL A 198 -4.01 -1.20 -14.45
N ASP A 199 -2.76 -1.58 -14.23
CA ASP A 199 -2.23 -2.06 -12.96
C ASP A 199 -2.45 -1.03 -11.86
N TRP A 200 -1.94 0.20 -12.01
CA TRP A 200 -1.99 1.20 -10.93
C TRP A 200 -3.22 2.12 -10.96
N ALA A 201 -3.76 2.48 -12.13
CA ALA A 201 -4.87 3.45 -12.20
C ALA A 201 -6.19 2.89 -11.62
N TYR A 202 -6.25 1.57 -11.41
CA TYR A 202 -7.41 0.88 -10.86
C TYR A 202 -7.10 0.17 -9.53
N ASP A 203 -5.97 0.45 -8.87
CA ASP A 203 -5.57 -0.18 -7.60
C ASP A 203 -6.69 -0.17 -6.55
N GLY A 204 -7.35 0.97 -6.38
CA GLY A 204 -8.46 1.10 -5.42
C GLY A 204 -9.69 0.25 -5.74
N ARG A 205 -9.65 -0.57 -6.80
CA ARG A 205 -10.72 -1.50 -7.22
C ARG A 205 -10.26 -2.94 -7.35
N ASN A 206 -9.00 -3.25 -7.06
CA ASN A 206 -8.50 -4.62 -7.17
C ASN A 206 -8.84 -5.42 -5.91
N ASP A 207 -8.81 -4.86 -4.69
CA ASP A 207 -9.13 -5.65 -3.49
C ASP A 207 -10.55 -6.26 -3.56
N PHE A 208 -10.60 -7.59 -3.55
CA PHE A 208 -11.86 -8.34 -3.68
C PHE A 208 -12.42 -8.69 -2.31
N ALA A 209 -11.58 -9.22 -1.41
CA ALA A 209 -11.96 -9.45 -0.02
C ALA A 209 -10.76 -9.53 0.91
N ALA A 210 -10.99 -9.12 2.16
CA ALA A 210 -10.09 -9.36 3.29
C ALA A 210 -10.85 -10.07 4.41
N LEU A 211 -10.24 -11.08 5.03
CA LEU A 211 -10.83 -11.80 6.15
C LEU A 211 -9.76 -12.26 7.15
N TRP A 212 -10.18 -12.43 8.41
CA TRP A 212 -9.34 -12.99 9.45
C TRP A 212 -9.34 -14.51 9.39
N ASP A 213 -8.16 -15.11 9.21
CA ASP A 213 -7.92 -16.54 9.36
C ASP A 213 -7.24 -16.80 10.71
N ALA A 214 -8.01 -17.32 11.66
CA ALA A 214 -7.54 -17.62 13.01
C ALA A 214 -6.52 -18.77 13.04
N ALA A 215 -6.55 -19.71 12.08
CA ALA A 215 -5.61 -20.82 12.02
C ALA A 215 -4.22 -20.35 11.56
N ALA A 216 -4.20 -19.38 10.63
CA ALA A 216 -2.98 -18.72 10.18
C ALA A 216 -2.54 -17.56 11.09
N GLY A 217 -3.42 -17.06 11.97
CA GLY A 217 -3.16 -15.86 12.75
C GLY A 217 -2.90 -14.66 11.85
N ALA A 218 -3.69 -14.52 10.79
CA ALA A 218 -3.44 -13.57 9.71
C ALA A 218 -4.71 -12.92 9.18
N VAL A 219 -4.60 -11.66 8.74
CA VAL A 219 -5.57 -11.08 7.81
C VAL A 219 -5.15 -11.47 6.40
N VAL A 220 -6.01 -12.17 5.69
CA VAL A 220 -5.77 -12.61 4.32
C VAL A 220 -6.56 -11.71 3.38
N HIS A 221 -5.84 -10.94 2.57
CA HIS A 221 -6.39 -10.25 1.40
C HIS A 221 -6.28 -11.17 0.18
N PHE A 222 -7.32 -11.18 -0.65
CA PHE A 222 -7.42 -12.09 -1.78
C PHE A 222 -8.10 -11.43 -2.96
N HIS A 223 -7.63 -11.76 -4.16
CA HIS A 223 -8.31 -11.49 -5.44
C HIS A 223 -8.20 -12.72 -6.35
N PRO A 224 -9.33 -13.37 -6.70
CA PRO A 224 -9.34 -14.53 -7.61
C PRO A 224 -9.04 -14.12 -9.06
N ASP A 225 -8.45 -15.01 -9.85
CA ASP A 225 -8.04 -14.72 -11.23
C ASP A 225 -9.18 -14.74 -12.26
N ASP A 226 -10.43 -14.89 -11.81
CA ASP A 226 -11.63 -14.97 -12.66
C ASP A 226 -12.71 -13.91 -12.33
N GLN A 227 -12.53 -13.09 -11.29
CA GLN A 227 -13.45 -12.00 -10.93
C GLN A 227 -12.83 -10.65 -11.20
N ASN A 228 -13.59 -9.68 -11.73
CA ASN A 228 -13.13 -8.29 -11.91
C ASN A 228 -11.82 -8.11 -12.73
N ILE A 229 -11.49 -9.07 -13.59
CA ILE A 229 -10.27 -9.06 -14.41
C ILE A 229 -10.37 -8.03 -15.54
N ARG A 230 -9.32 -7.24 -15.70
CA ARG A 230 -9.17 -6.23 -16.75
C ARG A 230 -8.07 -6.65 -17.72
N ASP A 231 -8.43 -7.44 -18.71
CA ASP A 231 -7.51 -8.00 -19.70
C ASP A 231 -7.64 -7.35 -21.10
N GLY A 232 -8.58 -6.41 -21.29
CA GLY A 232 -8.71 -5.65 -22.53
C GLY A 232 -9.18 -4.20 -22.34
N VAL A 233 -9.05 -3.39 -23.39
CA VAL A 233 -9.57 -2.00 -23.39
C VAL A 233 -11.08 -1.92 -23.08
N PRO A 234 -11.94 -2.84 -23.56
CA PRO A 234 -13.37 -2.80 -23.23
C PRO A 234 -13.69 -2.92 -21.73
N SER A 235 -12.94 -3.73 -20.97
CA SER A 235 -13.16 -3.90 -19.52
C SER A 235 -12.80 -2.67 -18.71
N LEU A 236 -12.06 -1.72 -19.29
CA LEU A 236 -11.79 -0.41 -18.68
C LEU A 236 -13.01 0.51 -18.74
N LEU A 237 -13.83 0.38 -19.79
CA LEU A 237 -15.03 1.21 -20.00
C LEU A 237 -16.25 0.63 -19.30
N ALA A 238 -16.34 -0.70 -19.22
CA ALA A 238 -17.40 -1.41 -18.55
C ALA A 238 -16.78 -2.47 -17.62
N PRO A 239 -16.65 -2.19 -16.31
CA PRO A 239 -16.04 -3.14 -15.39
C PRO A 239 -16.85 -4.44 -15.36
N PRO A 240 -16.19 -5.61 -15.24
CA PRO A 240 -16.88 -6.88 -15.13
C PRO A 240 -17.81 -6.86 -13.91
N ALA A 241 -18.94 -7.58 -14.00
CA ALA A 241 -19.72 -7.86 -12.81
C ALA A 241 -18.89 -8.72 -11.86
N ILE A 242 -18.97 -8.43 -10.57
CA ILE A 242 -18.26 -9.16 -9.53
C ILE A 242 -19.26 -10.11 -8.86
N ASP A 243 -18.95 -11.41 -8.85
CA ASP A 243 -19.65 -12.37 -8.01
C ASP A 243 -18.83 -12.65 -6.75
N PHE A 244 -19.26 -12.04 -5.66
CA PHE A 244 -18.66 -12.26 -4.34
C PHE A 244 -19.11 -13.57 -3.68
N GLY A 245 -19.93 -14.40 -4.33
CA GLY A 245 -20.31 -15.72 -3.85
C GLY A 245 -20.76 -15.75 -2.39
N ALA A 246 -20.17 -16.68 -1.63
CA ALA A 246 -20.44 -16.84 -0.19
C ALA A 246 -20.00 -15.62 0.64
N LEU A 247 -18.92 -14.93 0.26
CA LEU A 247 -18.45 -13.72 0.94
C LEU A 247 -19.47 -12.59 0.80
N GLY A 248 -20.00 -12.38 -0.40
CA GLY A 248 -21.03 -11.39 -0.67
C GLY A 248 -22.35 -11.73 0.03
N ALA A 249 -22.69 -13.02 0.12
CA ALA A 249 -23.83 -13.46 0.91
C ALA A 249 -23.64 -13.14 2.39
N GLN A 250 -22.45 -13.39 2.94
CA GLN A 250 -22.12 -13.07 4.32
C GLN A 250 -22.16 -11.56 4.59
N LEU A 251 -21.55 -10.74 3.73
CA LEU A 251 -21.57 -9.27 3.88
C LEU A 251 -23.01 -8.72 3.93
N ARG A 252 -23.93 -9.29 3.15
CA ARG A 252 -25.36 -8.94 3.20
C ARG A 252 -26.06 -9.43 4.47
N ALA A 253 -25.64 -10.57 5.01
CA ALA A 253 -26.19 -11.12 6.26
C ALA A 253 -25.72 -10.34 7.50
N GLY A 254 -24.55 -9.70 7.43
CA GLY A 254 -23.98 -8.87 8.50
C GLY A 254 -22.67 -9.45 9.05
N ALA A 255 -22.30 -9.01 10.25
CA ALA A 255 -21.05 -9.44 10.89
C ALA A 255 -21.05 -10.97 11.12
N PRO A 256 -20.08 -11.71 10.56
CA PRO A 256 -19.98 -13.15 10.78
C PRO A 256 -19.52 -13.46 12.22
N ASP A 257 -19.92 -14.62 12.73
CA ASP A 257 -19.28 -15.19 13.92
C ASP A 257 -17.96 -15.90 13.56
N GLY A 258 -17.21 -16.34 14.59
CA GLY A 258 -15.91 -16.97 14.39
C GLY A 258 -15.97 -18.29 13.61
N ALA A 259 -17.05 -19.08 13.76
CA ALA A 259 -17.22 -20.32 13.02
C ALA A 259 -17.49 -20.06 11.53
N THR A 260 -18.28 -19.03 11.23
CA THR A 260 -18.57 -18.59 9.87
C THR A 260 -17.32 -18.05 9.20
N LEU A 261 -16.52 -17.22 9.89
CA LEU A 261 -15.23 -16.74 9.37
C LEU A 261 -14.27 -17.89 9.07
N ALA A 262 -14.14 -18.86 9.98
CA ALA A 262 -13.28 -20.02 9.78
C ALA A 262 -13.72 -20.87 8.57
N GLY A 263 -15.03 -21.07 8.38
CA GLY A 263 -15.57 -21.76 7.20
C GLY A 263 -15.27 -21.00 5.90
N LEU A 264 -15.50 -19.69 5.88
CA LEU A 264 -15.20 -18.84 4.72
C LEU A 264 -13.71 -18.85 4.36
N ALA A 265 -12.82 -18.80 5.36
CA ALA A 265 -11.37 -18.88 5.16
C ALA A 265 -10.96 -20.23 4.57
N ALA A 266 -11.46 -21.33 5.13
CA ALA A 266 -11.12 -22.69 4.69
C ALA A 266 -11.64 -23.00 3.27
N ASP A 267 -12.74 -22.38 2.87
CA ASP A 267 -13.38 -22.62 1.58
C ASP A 267 -12.88 -21.70 0.45
N LEU A 268 -11.95 -20.75 0.70
CA LEU A 268 -11.50 -19.79 -0.32
C LEU A 268 -11.05 -20.48 -1.62
N ASP A 269 -10.13 -21.45 -1.53
CA ASP A 269 -9.59 -22.17 -2.69
C ASP A 269 -10.60 -23.12 -3.36
N ALA A 270 -11.68 -23.49 -2.65
CA ALA A 270 -12.75 -24.32 -3.20
C ALA A 270 -13.85 -23.48 -3.85
N ALA A 271 -14.08 -22.27 -3.34
CA ALA A 271 -15.14 -21.37 -3.77
C ALA A 271 -14.71 -20.43 -4.92
N TYR A 272 -13.42 -20.17 -5.06
CA TYR A 272 -12.88 -19.25 -6.06
C TYR A 272 -11.73 -19.86 -6.86
N ALA A 273 -11.49 -19.32 -8.04
CA ALA A 273 -10.31 -19.66 -8.83
C ALA A 273 -9.01 -19.23 -8.10
N PRO A 274 -7.86 -19.83 -8.45
CA PRO A 274 -6.56 -19.36 -7.97
C PRO A 274 -6.39 -17.85 -8.18
N GLY A 275 -5.56 -17.19 -7.38
CA GLY A 275 -5.47 -15.74 -7.44
C GLY A 275 -4.24 -15.15 -6.77
N ALA A 276 -4.29 -13.85 -6.54
CA ALA A 276 -3.32 -13.15 -5.70
C ALA A 276 -3.77 -13.20 -4.25
N TYR A 277 -2.87 -13.63 -3.37
CA TYR A 277 -3.09 -13.68 -1.93
C TYR A 277 -1.99 -12.90 -1.22
N LEU A 278 -2.37 -12.05 -0.27
CA LEU A 278 -1.47 -11.39 0.65
C LEU A 278 -1.92 -11.68 2.08
N ALA A 279 -1.03 -12.26 2.89
CA ALA A 279 -1.29 -12.53 4.29
C ALA A 279 -0.49 -11.57 5.18
N LEU A 280 -1.20 -10.84 6.03
CA LEU A 280 -0.63 -9.97 7.06
C LEU A 280 -0.65 -10.70 8.40
N THR A 281 0.54 -11.01 8.92
CA THR A 281 0.71 -11.73 10.20
C THR A 281 1.84 -11.11 11.02
N THR A 282 1.98 -11.52 12.28
CA THR A 282 2.99 -11.02 13.22
C THR A 282 3.55 -12.14 14.08
N VAL A 283 4.81 -11.98 14.50
CA VAL A 283 5.45 -12.80 15.53
C VAL A 283 5.95 -11.86 16.64
N PRO A 284 5.51 -12.02 17.90
CA PRO A 284 4.51 -12.99 18.35
C PRO A 284 3.13 -12.74 17.71
N ALA A 285 2.29 -13.77 17.73
CA ALA A 285 0.90 -13.69 17.25
C ALA A 285 0.14 -12.56 17.97
N PRO A 286 -0.84 -11.93 17.31
CA PRO A 286 -1.61 -10.86 17.93
C PRO A 286 -2.41 -11.40 19.13
N ASP A 287 -2.55 -10.59 20.18
CA ASP A 287 -3.23 -10.93 21.43
C ASP A 287 -4.71 -10.50 21.47
N GLN A 288 -5.28 -10.19 20.30
CA GLN A 288 -6.64 -9.64 20.11
C GLN A 288 -7.67 -10.70 19.71
#